data_AF-A0A330LX87-F1
#
_entry.id   AF-A0A330LX87-F1
#
_cell.length_a   1.000
_cell.length_b   1.000
_cell.length_c   1.000
_cell.angle_alpha   90.00
_cell.angle_beta   90.00
_cell.angle_gamma   90.00
#
_symmetry.space_group_name_H-M   'P 1'
#
loop_
_entity.id
_entity.type
_entity.pdbx_description
1 polymer ?
#
loop_
_entity_poly.entity_id
_entity_poly.type
_entity_poly.pdbx_seq_one_letter_code
_entity_poly.pdbx_strand_id
1 'polypeptide(L)'
;MQKITPYLELDAEAKQLVDRVKNKTITLTPSESAVLNQLIISSGAVCTKEELLAEGWVDRVVAATSLTQCVSTLRKKLEPYPEVVLRTIAGRGYQLNVSNRSHITMLAVNDPIAVRDALIDVSLLVKVSGIVIAVMLVACLWYCCDYHGVVKNTASWNSEKTIPLNIGGIKQGVPLLYKDDVAHLHPSMWQKHLAPESNHLTQLKSYSGYAATDGNYYSMAICPDYDKKGCSGHGLINIAATDLTPAGLHMDSFAELTKTMEQRIRYNRVIIPPTELDEANFVEHNYHADIYYPVKGEMLVRSDISLSLIYEDDSSGKFYSAACVTDEGCLTTPIKYKVKGHFTQYREKIGELDVDVFQVKVTQKQLFKPDKVSSAAMPFYREIRKHEIIEEDLYFYRLYKDKETAVWIVPLLGNTVAWYKYDKVNI
;
A
#
# COMPACT_ATOMS: atom_id res chain seq x y z
N MET A 1 -37.27 18.14 57.04
CA MET A 1 -35.95 18.33 56.38
C MET A 1 -36.17 18.85 54.97
N GLN A 2 -35.53 19.95 54.59
CA GLN A 2 -35.58 20.52 53.24
C GLN A 2 -34.27 20.23 52.49
N LYS A 3 -34.38 19.80 51.23
CA LYS A 3 -33.19 19.49 50.41
C LYS A 3 -32.68 20.74 49.71
N ILE A 4 -31.40 21.05 49.89
CA ILE A 4 -30.73 22.16 49.20
C ILE A 4 -29.97 21.64 47.98
N THR A 5 -29.23 20.54 48.14
CA THR A 5 -28.54 19.80 47.07
C THR A 5 -28.81 18.30 47.24
N PRO A 6 -28.36 17.41 46.34
CA PRO A 6 -28.54 15.96 46.51
C PRO A 6 -27.94 15.39 47.81
N TYR A 7 -27.00 16.09 48.45
CA TYR A 7 -26.31 15.65 49.65
C TYR A 7 -26.38 16.62 50.84
N LEU A 8 -26.77 17.89 50.62
CA LEU A 8 -26.92 18.90 51.66
C LEU A 8 -28.40 19.13 51.97
N GLU A 9 -28.77 18.89 53.23
CA GLU A 9 -30.13 19.04 53.72
C GLU A 9 -30.18 20.01 54.91
N LEU A 10 -31.21 20.85 54.96
CA LEU A 10 -31.55 21.67 56.12
C LEU A 10 -32.54 20.91 57.00
N ASP A 11 -32.15 20.67 58.24
CA ASP A 11 -33.06 20.29 59.31
C ASP A 11 -33.51 21.56 60.05
N ALA A 12 -34.70 22.05 59.71
CA ALA A 12 -35.29 23.25 60.30
C ALA A 12 -35.73 23.04 61.77
N GLU A 13 -36.05 21.81 62.17
CA GLU A 13 -36.44 21.49 63.55
C GLU A 13 -35.20 21.38 64.44
N ALA A 14 -34.16 20.68 63.96
CA ALA A 14 -32.88 20.56 64.67
C ALA A 14 -31.96 21.79 64.51
N LYS A 15 -32.31 22.74 63.61
CA LYS A 15 -31.54 23.94 63.27
C LYS A 15 -30.12 23.61 62.81
N GLN A 16 -29.98 22.62 61.94
CA GLN A 16 -28.69 22.11 61.48
C GLN A 16 -28.68 21.89 59.97
N LEU A 17 -27.53 22.15 59.35
CA LEU A 17 -27.24 21.68 57.99
C LEU A 17 -26.55 20.32 58.10
N VAL A 18 -27.08 19.34 57.39
CA VAL A 18 -26.58 17.97 57.37
C VAL A 18 -26.01 17.67 55.99
N ASP A 19 -24.71 17.39 55.95
CA ASP A 19 -24.00 16.91 54.77
C ASP A 19 -23.86 15.39 54.84
N ARG A 20 -24.60 14.68 53.98
CA ARG A 20 -24.64 13.21 53.95
C ARG A 20 -23.37 12.58 53.37
N VAL A 21 -22.59 13.31 52.58
CA VAL A 21 -21.37 12.78 51.93
C VAL A 21 -20.18 12.88 52.88
N LYS A 22 -20.04 14.01 53.58
CA LYS A 22 -18.95 14.21 54.54
C LYS A 22 -19.33 13.84 55.98
N ASN A 23 -20.56 13.36 56.19
CA ASN A 23 -21.16 13.04 57.48
C ASN A 23 -20.94 14.16 58.52
N LYS A 24 -21.14 15.41 58.09
CA LYS A 24 -20.85 16.60 58.90
C LYS A 24 -22.14 17.37 59.17
N THR A 25 -22.32 17.78 60.42
CA THR A 25 -23.44 18.64 60.83
C THR A 25 -22.92 20.03 61.19
N ILE A 26 -23.62 21.06 60.72
CA ILE A 26 -23.30 22.47 61.00
C ILE A 26 -24.49 23.10 61.72
N THR A 27 -24.30 23.50 62.96
CA THR A 27 -25.34 24.15 63.77
C THR A 27 -25.63 25.57 63.29
N LEU A 28 -26.91 25.90 63.11
CA LEU A 28 -27.42 27.22 62.78
C LEU A 28 -28.07 27.88 63.99
N THR A 29 -28.03 29.21 64.04
CA THR A 29 -28.87 29.95 64.99
C THR A 29 -30.34 29.90 64.54
N PRO A 30 -31.32 30.15 65.43
CA PRO A 30 -32.74 30.15 65.05
C PRO A 30 -33.04 31.10 63.89
N SER A 31 -32.47 32.29 63.89
CA SER A 31 -32.64 33.28 62.82
C SER A 31 -31.95 32.85 61.53
N GLU A 32 -30.75 32.25 61.59
CA GLU A 32 -30.07 31.70 60.42
C GLU A 32 -30.86 30.58 59.76
N SER A 33 -31.43 29.67 60.57
CA SER A 33 -32.24 28.57 60.05
C SER A 33 -33.54 29.06 59.43
N ALA A 34 -34.21 30.04 60.03
CA ALA A 34 -35.46 30.59 59.51
C ALA A 34 -35.23 31.37 58.20
N VAL A 35 -34.20 32.23 58.16
CA VAL A 35 -33.81 32.97 56.95
C VAL A 35 -33.41 32.02 55.82
N LEU A 36 -32.62 30.98 56.10
CA LEU A 36 -32.21 30.01 55.09
C LEU A 36 -33.40 29.17 54.60
N ASN A 37 -34.30 28.74 55.49
CA ASN A 37 -35.52 28.02 55.16
C ASN A 37 -36.40 28.84 54.20
N GLN A 38 -36.59 30.13 54.47
CA GLN A 38 -37.37 31.02 53.60
C GLN A 38 -36.75 31.18 52.21
N LEU A 39 -35.42 31.25 52.14
CA LEU A 39 -34.67 31.33 50.89
C LEU A 39 -34.70 30.02 50.07
N ILE A 40 -34.79 28.87 50.75
CA ILE A 40 -34.95 27.55 50.10
C ILE A 40 -36.35 27.39 49.53
N ILE A 41 -37.38 27.73 50.31
CA ILE A 41 -38.79 27.69 49.88
C ILE A 41 -38.99 28.56 48.64
N SER A 42 -38.36 29.73 48.63
CA SER A 42 -38.48 30.68 47.54
C SER A 42 -37.65 30.30 46.31
N SER A 43 -36.93 29.16 46.33
CA SER A 43 -36.22 28.50 45.21
C SER A 43 -35.79 29.40 44.04
N GLY A 44 -34.87 30.33 44.32
CA GLY A 44 -34.32 31.22 43.29
C GLY A 44 -35.16 32.48 42.99
N ALA A 45 -36.21 32.79 43.73
CA ALA A 45 -36.83 34.12 43.75
C ALA A 45 -36.04 35.07 44.66
N VAL A 46 -36.16 36.38 44.42
CA VAL A 46 -35.53 37.41 45.27
C VAL A 46 -36.46 37.70 46.44
N CYS A 47 -36.02 37.36 47.65
CA CYS A 47 -36.72 37.72 48.89
C CYS A 47 -36.31 39.13 49.33
N THR A 48 -37.28 39.96 49.66
CA THR A 48 -37.04 41.33 50.13
C THR A 48 -36.43 41.34 51.53
N LYS A 49 -35.82 42.47 51.92
CA LYS A 49 -35.18 42.57 53.25
C LYS A 49 -36.22 42.52 54.36
N GLU A 50 -37.39 43.09 54.11
CA GLU A 50 -38.52 43.19 55.02
C GLU A 50 -39.13 41.80 55.28
N GLU A 51 -39.31 40.98 54.24
CA GLU A 51 -39.79 39.59 54.36
C GLU A 51 -38.81 38.72 55.17
N LEU A 52 -37.51 38.82 54.89
CA LEU A 52 -36.50 38.03 55.60
C LEU A 52 -36.32 38.47 57.05
N LEU A 53 -36.54 39.76 57.36
CA LEU A 53 -36.55 40.27 58.73
C LEU A 53 -37.77 39.75 59.51
N ALA A 54 -38.95 39.74 58.89
CA ALA A 54 -40.17 39.23 59.51
C ALA A 54 -40.07 37.73 59.85
N GLU A 55 -39.53 36.92 58.92
CA GLU A 55 -39.37 35.47 59.11
C GLU A 55 -38.21 35.11 60.05
N GLY A 56 -37.08 35.81 59.97
CA GLY A 56 -35.90 35.52 60.79
C GLY A 56 -36.02 35.91 62.26
N TRP A 57 -36.92 36.84 62.57
CA TRP A 57 -37.10 37.46 63.88
C TRP A 57 -38.58 37.67 64.21
N VAL A 58 -39.35 36.59 64.18
CA VAL A 58 -40.75 36.57 64.64
C VAL A 58 -40.84 37.19 66.04
N ASP A 59 -41.73 38.18 66.20
CA ASP A 59 -41.97 38.94 67.43
C ASP A 59 -40.79 39.80 67.95
N ARG A 60 -39.81 40.14 67.11
CA ARG A 60 -38.68 41.01 67.50
C ARG A 60 -38.37 42.08 66.45
N VAL A 61 -38.36 43.34 66.87
CA VAL A 61 -37.88 44.46 66.03
C VAL A 61 -36.36 44.51 66.11
N VAL A 62 -35.69 44.20 65.02
CA VAL A 62 -34.22 44.26 64.90
C VAL A 62 -33.79 45.25 63.83
N ALA A 63 -32.57 45.77 63.95
CA ALA A 63 -32.00 46.65 62.94
C ALA A 63 -31.71 45.89 61.63
N ALA A 64 -31.77 46.57 60.49
CA ALA A 64 -31.45 45.99 59.19
C ALA A 64 -30.00 45.43 59.10
N THR A 65 -29.11 45.89 59.98
CA THR A 65 -27.75 45.35 60.12
C THR A 65 -27.73 43.91 60.63
N SER A 66 -28.75 43.47 61.38
CA SER A 66 -28.88 42.08 61.87
C SER A 66 -29.08 41.09 60.73
N LEU A 67 -29.89 41.42 59.72
CA LEU A 67 -30.03 40.61 58.52
C LEU A 67 -28.71 40.50 57.74
N THR A 68 -27.98 41.61 57.65
CA THR A 68 -26.68 41.65 56.95
C THR A 68 -25.64 40.77 57.64
N GLN A 69 -25.60 40.78 58.98
CA GLN A 69 -24.75 39.90 59.78
C GLN A 69 -25.14 38.43 59.60
N CYS A 70 -26.44 38.11 59.66
CA CYS A 70 -26.96 36.76 59.45
C CYS A 70 -26.63 36.19 58.06
N VAL A 71 -26.76 36.99 57.00
CA VAL A 71 -26.37 36.57 55.65
C VAL A 71 -24.85 36.34 55.56
N SER A 72 -24.05 37.16 56.25
CA SER A 72 -22.59 37.02 56.26
C SER A 72 -22.13 35.75 57.00
N THR A 73 -22.78 35.39 58.10
CA THR A 73 -22.47 34.13 58.81
C THR A 73 -22.95 32.91 58.03
N LEU A 74 -24.14 32.98 57.40
CA LEU A 74 -24.63 31.93 56.50
C LEU A 74 -23.66 31.69 55.32
N ARG A 75 -23.11 32.75 54.72
CA ARG A 75 -22.10 32.63 53.66
C ARG A 75 -20.85 31.87 54.12
N LYS A 76 -20.33 32.17 55.31
CA LYS A 76 -19.17 31.44 55.86
C LYS A 76 -19.48 29.96 56.10
N LYS A 77 -20.70 29.65 56.56
CA LYS A 77 -21.13 28.25 56.77
C LYS A 77 -21.37 27.49 55.47
N LEU A 78 -21.74 28.20 54.40
CA LEU A 78 -21.99 27.64 53.06
C LEU A 78 -20.76 27.71 52.13
N GLU A 79 -19.67 28.37 52.53
CA GLU A 79 -18.41 28.45 51.78
C GLU A 79 -17.84 27.09 51.33
N PRO A 80 -17.95 25.99 52.11
CA PRO A 80 -17.53 24.66 51.67
C PRO A 80 -18.37 24.04 50.54
N TYR A 81 -19.49 24.68 50.17
CA TYR A 81 -20.50 24.19 49.21
C TYR A 81 -20.63 25.18 48.04
N PRO A 82 -19.67 25.17 47.09
CA PRO A 82 -19.61 26.16 46.00
C PRO A 82 -20.84 26.16 45.08
N GLU A 83 -21.63 25.09 45.09
CA GLU A 83 -22.87 24.95 44.36
C GLU A 83 -24.04 25.78 44.94
N VAL A 84 -23.98 26.17 46.23
CA VAL A 84 -25.00 26.95 46.94
C VAL A 84 -24.52 28.37 47.19
N VAL A 85 -24.99 29.33 46.38
CA VAL A 85 -24.53 30.72 46.45
C VAL A 85 -25.64 31.67 46.90
N LEU A 86 -25.40 32.37 48.01
CA LEU A 86 -26.25 33.47 48.51
C LEU A 86 -25.89 34.80 47.85
N ARG A 87 -26.67 35.21 46.85
CA ARG A 87 -26.48 36.48 46.13
C ARG A 87 -27.24 37.63 46.78
N THR A 88 -26.60 38.79 46.87
CA THR A 88 -27.27 40.06 47.21
C THR A 88 -27.67 40.76 45.92
N ILE A 89 -28.94 41.11 45.77
CA ILE A 89 -29.43 41.94 44.66
C ILE A 89 -29.60 43.36 45.18
N ALA A 90 -28.77 44.28 44.67
CA ALA A 90 -28.77 45.67 45.10
C ALA A 90 -30.17 46.30 44.99
N GLY A 91 -30.64 46.91 46.06
CA GLY A 91 -31.96 47.56 46.13
C GLY A 91 -33.18 46.62 46.17
N ARG A 92 -33.00 45.28 46.12
CA ARG A 92 -34.13 44.33 46.10
C ARG A 92 -34.12 43.28 47.20
N GLY A 93 -32.95 42.80 47.65
CA GLY A 93 -32.87 41.81 48.73
C GLY A 93 -31.86 40.69 48.47
N TYR A 94 -32.21 39.46 48.84
CA TYR A 94 -31.32 38.30 48.77
C TYR A 94 -31.96 37.13 48.01
N GLN A 95 -31.12 36.33 47.35
CA GLN A 95 -31.54 35.20 46.54
C GLN A 95 -30.58 34.03 46.77
N LEU A 96 -31.13 32.82 46.95
CA LEU A 96 -30.36 31.58 46.97
C LEU A 96 -30.29 31.00 45.55
N ASN A 97 -29.07 30.84 45.03
CA ASN A 97 -28.84 30.20 43.74
C ASN A 97 -28.16 28.86 43.96
N VAL A 98 -28.86 27.77 43.63
CA VAL A 98 -28.30 26.42 43.64
C VAL A 98 -27.98 26.04 42.19
N SER A 99 -26.69 25.96 41.89
CA SER A 99 -26.23 25.60 40.54
C SER A 99 -26.21 24.08 40.38
N ASN A 100 -27.07 23.56 39.49
CA ASN A 100 -27.00 22.17 39.03
C ASN A 100 -25.78 22.00 38.10
N ARG A 101 -24.56 22.04 38.65
CA ARG A 101 -23.41 21.50 37.93
C ARG A 101 -23.51 19.98 38.02
N SER A 102 -23.83 19.36 36.88
CA SER A 102 -23.66 17.94 36.64
C SER A 102 -22.29 17.51 37.15
N HIS A 103 -22.27 16.76 38.25
CA HIS A 103 -21.06 16.22 38.84
C HIS A 103 -20.54 15.10 37.92
N ILE A 104 -19.87 15.48 36.82
CA ILE A 104 -18.80 14.63 36.29
C ILE A 104 -17.68 14.82 37.30
N THR A 105 -17.69 14.00 38.34
CA THR A 105 -16.55 13.86 39.22
C THR A 105 -15.39 13.37 38.36
N MET A 106 -14.55 14.29 37.90
CA MET A 106 -13.17 13.98 37.54
C MET A 106 -12.47 13.54 38.83
N LEU A 107 -12.67 12.28 39.21
CA LEU A 107 -11.76 11.56 40.09
C LEU A 107 -10.47 11.42 39.31
N ALA A 108 -9.46 12.17 39.77
CA ALA A 108 -8.03 11.94 39.61
C ALA A 108 -7.65 10.92 38.50
N VAL A 109 -7.31 11.42 37.31
CA VAL A 109 -6.55 10.71 36.27
C VAL A 109 -5.10 10.55 36.73
N ASN A 110 -4.89 9.95 37.89
CA ASN A 110 -3.56 9.60 38.41
C ASN A 110 -3.58 8.38 39.34
N ASP A 111 -4.71 7.67 39.44
CA ASP A 111 -4.77 6.42 40.16
C ASP A 111 -4.52 5.25 39.18
N PRO A 112 -3.33 4.62 39.16
CA PRO A 112 -3.00 3.54 38.23
C PRO A 112 -3.92 2.32 38.41
N ILE A 113 -4.61 2.21 39.55
CA ILE A 113 -5.60 1.18 39.85
C ILE A 113 -6.92 1.47 39.11
N ALA A 114 -7.39 2.72 39.11
CA ALA A 114 -8.64 3.11 38.43
C ALA A 114 -8.53 3.02 36.90
N VAL A 115 -7.36 3.36 36.33
CA VAL A 115 -7.10 3.18 34.88
C VAL A 115 -7.08 1.68 34.51
N ARG A 116 -6.53 0.84 35.39
CA ARG A 116 -6.46 -0.61 35.18
C ARG A 116 -7.82 -1.28 35.32
N ASP A 117 -8.64 -0.86 36.28
CA ASP A 117 -10.02 -1.37 36.43
C ASP A 117 -10.92 -0.90 35.29
N ALA A 118 -10.79 0.34 34.82
CA ALA A 118 -11.53 0.83 33.64
C ALA A 118 -11.14 0.11 32.34
N LEU A 119 -9.89 -0.35 32.18
CA LEU A 119 -9.45 -1.18 31.06
C LEU A 119 -10.02 -2.62 31.13
N ILE A 120 -10.26 -3.13 32.34
CA ILE A 120 -10.73 -4.49 32.57
C ILE A 120 -12.27 -4.56 32.53
N ASP A 121 -12.97 -3.51 32.96
CA ASP A 121 -14.45 -3.43 33.06
C ASP A 121 -15.14 -2.99 31.76
N VAL A 122 -14.45 -3.14 30.63
CA VAL A 122 -15.06 -3.02 29.31
C VAL A 122 -15.70 -4.37 28.95
N SER A 123 -16.99 -4.36 28.60
CA SER A 123 -17.73 -5.54 28.13
C SER A 123 -16.93 -6.34 27.10
N LEU A 124 -16.93 -7.66 27.21
CA LEU A 124 -16.23 -8.58 26.30
C LEU A 124 -16.54 -8.25 24.83
N LEU A 125 -17.78 -7.83 24.54
CA LEU A 125 -18.23 -7.47 23.19
C LEU A 125 -17.53 -6.22 22.64
N VAL A 126 -17.22 -5.23 23.48
CA VAL A 126 -16.49 -4.02 23.06
C VAL A 126 -15.01 -4.34 22.86
N LYS A 127 -14.41 -5.20 23.69
CA LYS A 127 -13.04 -5.69 23.48
C LYS A 127 -12.92 -6.47 22.17
N VAL A 128 -13.85 -7.38 21.91
CA VAL A 128 -13.90 -8.15 20.66
C VAL A 128 -14.11 -7.21 19.47
N SER A 129 -15.04 -6.25 19.56
CA SER A 129 -15.29 -5.28 18.49
C SER A 129 -14.06 -4.41 18.20
N GLY A 130 -13.37 -3.94 19.24
CA GLY A 130 -12.12 -3.18 19.10
C GLY A 130 -11.02 -3.99 18.43
N ILE A 131 -10.86 -5.28 18.80
CA ILE A 131 -9.92 -6.19 18.14
C ILE A 131 -10.29 -6.39 16.67
N VAL A 132 -11.58 -6.63 16.36
CA VAL A 132 -12.05 -6.81 14.98
C VAL A 132 -11.79 -5.56 14.13
N ILE A 133 -12.05 -4.36 14.67
CA ILE A 133 -11.77 -3.10 13.98
C ILE A 133 -10.26 -2.92 13.78
N ALA A 134 -9.44 -3.20 14.79
CA ALA A 134 -7.99 -3.12 14.66
C ALA A 134 -7.45 -4.11 13.61
N VAL A 135 -7.94 -5.35 13.60
CA VAL A 135 -7.60 -6.36 12.58
C VAL A 135 -8.05 -5.90 11.20
N MET A 136 -9.26 -5.33 11.07
CA MET A 136 -9.75 -4.80 9.80
C MET A 136 -8.89 -3.63 9.30
N LEU A 137 -8.47 -2.73 10.19
CA LEU A 137 -7.57 -1.62 9.85
C LEU A 137 -6.20 -2.13 9.40
N VAL A 138 -5.61 -3.09 10.13
CA VAL A 138 -4.33 -3.70 9.74
C VAL A 138 -4.44 -4.42 8.39
N ALA A 139 -5.51 -5.19 8.18
CA ALA A 139 -5.77 -5.86 6.91
C ALA A 139 -5.96 -4.87 5.76
N CYS A 140 -6.66 -3.75 6.00
CA CYS A 140 -6.83 -2.67 5.03
C CYS A 140 -5.50 -1.99 4.69
N LEU A 141 -4.68 -1.68 5.71
CA LEU A 141 -3.35 -1.12 5.52
C LEU A 141 -2.43 -2.06 4.72
N TRP A 142 -2.49 -3.36 5.00
CA TRP A 142 -1.75 -4.36 4.23
C TRP A 142 -2.26 -4.46 2.79
N TYR A 143 -3.58 -4.52 2.58
CA TYR A 143 -4.19 -4.63 1.26
C TYR A 143 -3.87 -3.42 0.35
N CYS A 144 -3.80 -2.23 0.94
CA CYS A 144 -3.45 -0.99 0.23
C CYS A 144 -1.93 -0.79 0.05
N CYS A 145 -1.08 -1.67 0.60
CA CYS A 145 0.36 -1.58 0.45
C CYS A 145 0.79 -2.08 -0.93
N ASP A 146 1.79 -1.43 -1.54
CA ASP A 146 2.41 -1.85 -2.80
C ASP A 146 2.86 -3.32 -2.79
N TYR A 147 3.35 -3.79 -1.64
CA TYR A 147 3.78 -5.17 -1.44
C TYR A 147 2.65 -6.19 -1.67
N HIS A 148 1.41 -5.86 -1.32
CA HIS A 148 0.27 -6.76 -1.60
C HIS A 148 0.08 -6.98 -3.10
N GLY A 149 0.24 -5.93 -3.92
CA GLY A 149 0.20 -6.03 -5.38
C GLY A 149 1.29 -6.95 -5.94
N VAL A 150 2.50 -6.85 -5.40
CA VAL A 150 3.64 -7.71 -5.74
C VAL A 150 3.36 -9.17 -5.40
N VAL A 151 2.90 -9.46 -4.18
CA VAL A 151 2.55 -10.82 -3.75
C VAL A 151 1.45 -11.38 -4.63
N LYS A 152 0.38 -10.62 -4.88
CA LYS A 152 -0.74 -11.05 -5.73
C LYS A 152 -0.29 -11.39 -7.15
N ASN A 153 0.53 -10.54 -7.78
CA ASN A 153 0.98 -10.78 -9.15
C ASN A 153 1.97 -11.94 -9.24
N THR A 154 2.87 -12.06 -8.25
CA THR A 154 3.83 -13.17 -8.19
C THR A 154 3.15 -14.50 -7.92
N ALA A 155 2.15 -14.54 -7.01
CA ALA A 155 1.41 -15.74 -6.66
C ALA A 155 0.62 -16.35 -7.83
N SER A 156 0.32 -15.55 -8.86
CA SER A 156 -0.34 -16.06 -10.07
C SER A 156 0.58 -16.87 -11.00
N TRP A 157 1.89 -16.93 -10.70
CA TRP A 157 2.88 -17.73 -11.43
C TRP A 157 3.22 -19.02 -10.69
N ASN A 158 3.42 -20.09 -11.46
CA ASN A 158 3.86 -21.40 -11.00
C ASN A 158 5.16 -21.80 -11.69
N SER A 159 5.99 -22.63 -11.04
CA SER A 159 7.26 -23.14 -11.60
C SER A 159 7.53 -24.63 -11.35
N GLU A 160 6.55 -25.37 -10.83
CA GLU A 160 6.75 -26.76 -10.35
C GLU A 160 7.09 -27.78 -11.44
N LYS A 161 6.92 -27.42 -12.71
CA LYS A 161 7.07 -28.32 -13.85
C LYS A 161 8.37 -28.05 -14.59
N THR A 162 8.94 -29.13 -15.11
CA THR A 162 9.99 -29.06 -16.12
C THR A 162 9.48 -29.65 -17.42
N ILE A 163 9.88 -29.06 -18.55
CA ILE A 163 9.50 -29.57 -19.88
C ILE A 163 10.73 -29.93 -20.70
N PRO A 164 10.72 -31.06 -21.43
CA PRO A 164 11.77 -31.38 -22.37
C PRO A 164 11.62 -30.49 -23.61
N LEU A 165 12.65 -29.71 -23.91
CA LEU A 165 12.80 -29.03 -25.20
C LEU A 165 13.86 -29.75 -26.04
N ASN A 166 13.68 -29.78 -27.36
CA ASN A 166 14.67 -30.18 -28.33
C ASN A 166 15.14 -28.95 -29.11
N ILE A 167 16.35 -28.47 -28.83
CA ILE A 167 16.93 -27.31 -29.51
C ILE A 167 18.20 -27.76 -30.22
N GLY A 168 18.25 -27.56 -31.54
CA GLY A 168 19.40 -27.93 -32.35
C GLY A 168 19.75 -29.42 -32.35
N GLY A 169 18.80 -30.29 -31.99
CA GLY A 169 18.98 -31.74 -31.89
C GLY A 169 19.34 -32.23 -30.49
N ILE A 170 19.52 -31.32 -29.52
CA ILE A 170 19.79 -31.65 -28.12
C ILE A 170 18.50 -31.56 -27.33
N LYS A 171 18.20 -32.61 -26.56
CA LYS A 171 17.05 -32.62 -25.65
C LYS A 171 17.48 -32.32 -24.22
N GLN A 172 16.94 -31.24 -23.65
CA GLN A 172 17.19 -30.84 -22.26
C GLN A 172 15.86 -30.50 -21.57
N GLY A 173 15.74 -30.87 -20.29
CA GLY A 173 14.65 -30.40 -19.43
C GLY A 173 14.92 -28.97 -18.97
N VAL A 174 13.95 -28.08 -19.15
CA VAL A 174 14.01 -26.69 -18.69
C VAL A 174 12.90 -26.40 -17.68
N PRO A 175 13.10 -25.50 -16.70
CA PRO A 175 12.03 -25.02 -15.84
C PRO A 175 10.93 -24.33 -16.66
N LEU A 176 9.67 -24.62 -16.32
CA LEU A 176 8.49 -24.02 -16.95
C LEU A 176 7.80 -23.07 -15.97
N LEU A 177 7.71 -21.79 -16.33
CA LEU A 177 6.91 -20.79 -15.64
C LEU A 177 5.56 -20.60 -16.32
N TYR A 178 4.46 -20.62 -15.57
CA TYR A 178 3.13 -20.50 -16.17
C TYR A 178 2.12 -19.84 -15.23
N LYS A 179 1.14 -19.12 -15.79
CA LYS A 179 0.01 -18.55 -15.05
C LYS A 179 -1.03 -19.62 -14.68
N ASP A 180 -1.75 -19.44 -13.56
CA ASP A 180 -2.72 -20.40 -12.99
C ASP A 180 -3.83 -20.86 -13.96
N ASP A 181 -4.22 -20.00 -14.91
CA ASP A 181 -5.35 -20.18 -15.81
C ASP A 181 -5.00 -20.86 -17.15
N VAL A 182 -3.75 -21.32 -17.31
CA VAL A 182 -3.26 -21.87 -18.57
C VAL A 182 -3.53 -23.37 -18.69
N ALA A 183 -4.37 -23.75 -19.65
CA ALA A 183 -4.74 -25.15 -19.90
C ALA A 183 -3.67 -25.96 -20.66
N HIS A 184 -2.90 -25.35 -21.55
CA HIS A 184 -2.04 -26.06 -22.51
C HIS A 184 -0.55 -25.95 -22.15
N LEU A 185 -0.09 -26.82 -21.24
CA LEU A 185 1.31 -26.82 -20.77
C LEU A 185 2.19 -27.91 -21.42
N HIS A 186 1.68 -28.58 -22.45
CA HIS A 186 2.41 -29.67 -23.10
C HIS A 186 3.62 -29.12 -23.90
N PRO A 187 4.79 -29.79 -23.91
CA PRO A 187 6.00 -29.27 -24.58
C PRO A 187 5.83 -28.98 -26.07
N SER A 188 4.87 -29.64 -26.73
CA SER A 188 4.53 -29.39 -28.14
C SER A 188 4.11 -27.94 -28.40
N MET A 189 3.65 -27.21 -27.39
CA MET A 189 3.25 -25.80 -27.53
C MET A 189 4.43 -24.90 -27.90
N TRP A 190 5.64 -25.24 -27.47
CA TRP A 190 6.89 -24.59 -27.89
C TRP A 190 7.48 -25.27 -29.12
N GLN A 191 7.56 -26.61 -29.09
CA GLN A 191 8.31 -27.38 -30.08
C GLN A 191 7.70 -27.36 -31.49
N LYS A 192 6.37 -27.25 -31.62
CA LYS A 192 5.70 -27.23 -32.93
C LYS A 192 6.08 -26.02 -33.80
N HIS A 193 6.67 -24.98 -33.21
CA HIS A 193 7.12 -23.79 -33.95
C HIS A 193 8.49 -23.96 -34.58
N LEU A 194 9.23 -25.03 -34.23
CA LEU A 194 10.51 -25.37 -34.83
C LEU A 194 10.29 -26.46 -35.89
N ALA A 195 10.88 -26.29 -37.07
CA ALA A 195 10.83 -27.29 -38.14
C ALA A 195 11.65 -28.54 -37.72
N PRO A 196 11.02 -29.72 -37.53
CA PRO A 196 11.73 -30.89 -37.02
C PRO A 196 12.88 -31.35 -37.92
N GLU A 197 12.72 -31.22 -39.24
CA GLU A 197 13.68 -31.64 -40.27
C GLU A 197 14.97 -30.82 -40.28
N SER A 198 14.94 -29.58 -39.78
CA SER A 198 16.12 -28.70 -39.75
C SER A 198 16.51 -28.27 -38.35
N ASN A 199 15.96 -28.92 -37.31
CA ASN A 199 16.30 -28.70 -35.91
C ASN A 199 17.67 -29.33 -35.54
N HIS A 200 18.73 -28.89 -36.22
CA HIS A 200 20.10 -29.37 -36.05
C HIS A 200 21.07 -28.18 -36.04
N LEU A 201 21.75 -27.96 -34.91
CA LEU A 201 22.78 -26.92 -34.76
C LEU A 201 24.11 -27.60 -34.47
N THR A 202 24.97 -27.68 -35.49
CA THR A 202 26.26 -28.42 -35.42
C THR A 202 27.21 -27.92 -34.34
N GLN A 203 27.09 -26.66 -33.94
CA GLN A 203 27.96 -26.04 -32.94
C GLN A 203 27.43 -26.16 -31.51
N LEU A 204 26.14 -26.46 -31.33
CA LEU A 204 25.52 -26.56 -30.02
C LEU A 204 25.89 -27.90 -29.37
N LYS A 205 26.55 -27.88 -28.20
CA LYS A 205 26.92 -29.11 -27.48
C LYS A 205 26.03 -29.37 -26.27
N SER A 206 25.62 -28.29 -25.61
CA SER A 206 24.73 -28.31 -24.46
C SER A 206 24.01 -26.97 -24.38
N TYR A 207 22.94 -26.89 -23.59
CA TYR A 207 22.32 -25.61 -23.28
C TYR A 207 21.63 -25.65 -21.92
N SER A 208 21.42 -24.45 -21.37
CA SER A 208 20.45 -24.21 -20.30
C SER A 208 19.34 -23.33 -20.82
N GLY A 209 18.17 -23.36 -20.19
CA GLY A 209 17.05 -22.56 -20.66
C GLY A 209 15.91 -22.48 -19.68
N TYR A 210 14.94 -21.63 -20.03
CA TYR A 210 13.68 -21.42 -19.33
C TYR A 210 12.56 -21.39 -20.36
N ALA A 211 11.40 -21.91 -19.99
CA ALA A 211 10.17 -21.75 -20.76
C ALA A 211 9.16 -20.97 -19.93
N ALA A 212 8.37 -20.10 -20.57
CA ALA A 212 7.28 -19.40 -19.92
C ALA A 212 6.05 -19.24 -20.79
N THR A 213 4.88 -19.21 -20.17
CA THR A 213 3.61 -18.90 -20.84
C THR A 213 2.62 -18.20 -19.93
N ASP A 214 1.89 -17.23 -20.50
CA ASP A 214 0.70 -16.61 -19.90
C ASP A 214 -0.61 -17.09 -20.58
N GLY A 215 -0.53 -18.17 -21.36
CA GLY A 215 -1.64 -18.73 -22.12
C GLY A 215 -1.76 -18.16 -23.54
N ASN A 216 -1.35 -16.91 -23.75
CA ASN A 216 -1.36 -16.26 -25.07
C ASN A 216 -0.02 -16.44 -25.79
N TYR A 217 1.08 -16.29 -25.05
CA TYR A 217 2.43 -16.42 -25.56
C TYR A 217 3.13 -17.67 -25.02
N TYR A 218 3.90 -18.33 -25.88
CA TYR A 218 4.73 -19.48 -25.51
C TYR A 218 6.18 -19.14 -25.82
N SER A 219 6.91 -18.75 -24.78
CA SER A 219 8.27 -18.23 -24.90
C SER A 219 9.30 -19.19 -24.31
N MET A 220 10.47 -19.24 -24.93
CA MET A 220 11.63 -19.98 -24.45
C MET A 220 12.89 -19.13 -24.58
N ALA A 221 13.70 -19.16 -23.53
CA ALA A 221 14.97 -18.46 -23.42
C ALA A 221 16.08 -19.49 -23.27
N ILE A 222 17.01 -19.55 -24.22
CA ILE A 222 18.04 -20.58 -24.27
C ILE A 222 19.43 -19.92 -24.27
N CYS A 223 20.29 -20.41 -23.39
CA CYS A 223 21.72 -20.10 -23.40
C CYS A 223 22.51 -21.32 -23.93
N PRO A 224 23.12 -21.20 -25.14
CA PRO A 224 24.03 -22.20 -25.67
C PRO A 224 25.29 -22.38 -24.81
N ASP A 225 25.81 -23.60 -24.81
CA ASP A 225 27.09 -23.99 -24.21
C ASP A 225 27.26 -23.50 -22.77
N TYR A 226 26.14 -23.51 -22.03
CA TYR A 226 26.09 -23.15 -20.62
C TYR A 226 27.07 -24.02 -19.84
N ASP A 227 28.13 -23.40 -19.31
CA ASP A 227 29.03 -24.06 -18.39
C ASP A 227 28.46 -23.91 -16.98
N LYS A 228 28.82 -24.81 -16.05
CA LYS A 228 28.30 -24.74 -14.67
C LYS A 228 28.70 -23.44 -13.92
N LYS A 229 29.44 -22.53 -14.56
CA LYS A 229 29.86 -21.24 -14.00
C LYS A 229 29.00 -20.07 -14.51
N GLY A 230 28.22 -20.25 -15.58
CA GLY A 230 27.25 -19.26 -16.05
C GLY A 230 26.99 -19.32 -17.56
N CYS A 231 26.25 -18.34 -18.04
CA CYS A 231 26.01 -18.15 -19.47
C CYS A 231 26.96 -17.10 -20.05
N SER A 232 27.63 -17.42 -21.15
CA SER A 232 28.56 -16.49 -21.82
C SER A 232 27.88 -15.31 -22.54
N GLY A 233 26.55 -15.33 -22.63
CA GLY A 233 25.77 -14.36 -23.39
C GLY A 233 25.93 -14.48 -24.91
N HIS A 234 26.75 -15.37 -25.44
CA HIS A 234 26.94 -15.53 -26.89
C HIS A 234 25.89 -16.47 -27.50
N GLY A 235 25.30 -16.05 -28.62
CA GLY A 235 24.36 -16.87 -29.38
C GLY A 235 23.03 -17.16 -28.65
N LEU A 236 22.61 -16.32 -27.70
CA LEU A 236 21.34 -16.49 -26.98
C LEU A 236 20.18 -16.69 -27.97
N ILE A 237 19.30 -17.65 -27.68
CA ILE A 237 18.13 -17.95 -28.50
C ILE A 237 16.89 -17.68 -27.66
N ASN A 238 16.21 -16.56 -27.93
CA ASN A 238 14.92 -16.25 -27.34
C ASN A 238 13.83 -16.30 -28.41
N ILE A 239 12.89 -17.24 -28.28
CA ILE A 239 11.81 -17.43 -29.24
C ILE A 239 10.49 -17.32 -28.49
N ALA A 240 9.54 -16.56 -29.03
CA ALA A 240 8.20 -16.44 -28.48
C ALA A 240 7.16 -16.65 -29.59
N ALA A 241 6.34 -17.69 -29.44
CA ALA A 241 5.19 -17.91 -30.30
C ALA A 241 4.01 -17.05 -29.83
N THR A 242 3.35 -16.38 -30.78
CA THR A 242 2.22 -15.46 -30.54
C THR A 242 0.86 -16.09 -30.84
N ASP A 243 0.84 -17.27 -31.46
CA ASP A 243 -0.37 -18.03 -31.74
C ASP A 243 -0.08 -19.54 -31.74
N LEU A 244 -1.14 -20.36 -31.88
CA LEU A 244 -1.04 -21.82 -31.75
C LEU A 244 -0.67 -22.54 -33.05
N THR A 245 -0.57 -21.83 -34.17
CA THR A 245 -0.27 -22.37 -35.49
C THR A 245 1.21 -22.70 -35.58
N PRO A 246 1.60 -23.94 -35.97
CA PRO A 246 2.99 -24.29 -36.21
C PRO A 246 3.64 -23.32 -37.20
N ALA A 247 4.68 -22.61 -36.75
CA ALA A 247 5.37 -21.60 -37.56
C ALA A 247 6.38 -22.22 -38.53
N GLY A 248 6.97 -23.37 -38.18
CA GLY A 248 7.95 -24.06 -39.02
C GLY A 248 9.29 -23.32 -39.13
N LEU A 249 9.79 -22.74 -38.04
CA LEU A 249 11.07 -22.05 -38.02
C LEU A 249 12.22 -23.04 -38.28
N HIS A 250 12.97 -22.78 -39.35
CA HIS A 250 14.11 -23.60 -39.75
C HIS A 250 15.38 -23.19 -38.97
N MET A 251 15.82 -24.03 -38.02
CA MET A 251 16.88 -23.66 -37.06
C MET A 251 18.27 -23.52 -37.70
N ASP A 252 18.55 -24.27 -38.76
CA ASP A 252 19.77 -24.16 -39.57
C ASP A 252 19.93 -22.78 -40.21
N SER A 253 18.86 -22.24 -40.80
CA SER A 253 18.85 -20.89 -41.38
C SER A 253 18.71 -19.78 -40.34
N PHE A 254 18.05 -20.09 -39.21
CA PHE A 254 17.83 -19.13 -38.13
C PHE A 254 19.14 -18.56 -37.57
N ALA A 255 20.16 -19.39 -37.35
CA ALA A 255 21.43 -18.92 -36.78
C ALA A 255 22.15 -17.86 -37.63
N GLU A 256 22.06 -17.96 -38.97
CA GLU A 256 22.64 -16.96 -39.88
C GLU A 256 21.73 -15.73 -40.00
N LEU A 257 20.42 -15.96 -40.00
CA LEU A 257 19.42 -14.90 -40.07
C LEU A 257 19.48 -13.96 -38.86
N THR A 258 19.54 -14.51 -37.64
CA THR A 258 19.63 -13.73 -36.40
C THR A 258 20.88 -12.87 -36.38
N LYS A 259 22.05 -13.42 -36.74
CA LYS A 259 23.30 -12.67 -36.86
C LYS A 259 23.16 -11.49 -37.83
N THR A 260 22.48 -11.71 -38.94
CA THR A 260 22.23 -10.66 -39.93
C THR A 260 21.29 -9.57 -39.39
N MET A 261 20.19 -9.96 -38.73
CA MET A 261 19.24 -9.01 -38.13
C MET A 261 19.88 -8.19 -37.00
N GLU A 262 20.63 -8.83 -36.10
CA GLU A 262 21.32 -8.20 -34.96
C GLU A 262 22.39 -7.20 -35.37
N GLN A 263 23.10 -7.44 -36.48
CA GLN A 263 24.13 -6.54 -37.00
C GLN A 263 23.57 -5.31 -37.71
N ARG A 264 22.44 -5.46 -38.41
CA ARG A 264 21.82 -4.35 -39.18
C ARG A 264 21.36 -3.22 -38.28
N ILE A 265 20.79 -3.59 -37.13
CA ILE A 265 20.00 -2.68 -36.31
C ILE A 265 20.28 -2.92 -34.82
N ARG A 266 20.92 -1.93 -34.19
CA ARG A 266 21.11 -1.80 -32.74
C ARG A 266 20.55 -0.44 -32.32
N TYR A 267 19.22 -0.31 -32.26
CA TYR A 267 18.59 0.99 -32.00
C TYR A 267 18.59 1.36 -30.51
N ASN A 268 18.70 0.38 -29.61
CA ASN A 268 18.48 0.56 -28.18
C ASN A 268 19.77 0.46 -27.35
N ARG A 269 20.79 1.26 -27.66
CA ARG A 269 21.68 1.72 -26.58
C ARG A 269 20.94 2.86 -25.89
N VAL A 270 20.10 2.52 -24.91
CA VAL A 270 19.55 3.50 -23.99
C VAL A 270 20.74 4.08 -23.25
N ILE A 271 21.26 5.20 -23.74
CA ILE A 271 22.18 6.04 -22.99
C ILE A 271 21.27 7.10 -22.40
N ILE A 272 21.07 7.02 -21.09
CA ILE A 272 20.28 7.99 -20.35
C ILE A 272 20.95 9.35 -20.56
N PRO A 273 20.22 10.37 -21.08
CA PRO A 273 20.83 11.64 -21.40
C PRO A 273 21.44 12.26 -20.12
N PRO A 274 22.69 12.77 -20.17
CA PRO A 274 23.41 13.28 -18.99
C PRO A 274 22.66 14.40 -18.26
N THR A 275 21.76 15.10 -18.94
CA THR A 275 20.92 16.17 -18.38
C THR A 275 19.85 15.72 -17.38
N GLU A 276 19.58 14.41 -17.25
CA GLU A 276 18.62 13.84 -16.27
C GLU A 276 19.32 13.26 -15.01
N LEU A 277 20.64 13.41 -14.90
CA LEU A 277 21.46 12.90 -13.80
C LEU A 277 22.06 14.11 -13.04
N ASP A 278 21.72 14.27 -11.77
CA ASP A 278 22.42 15.20 -10.86
C ASP A 278 23.90 14.79 -10.75
N GLU A 279 24.79 15.68 -10.29
CA GLU A 279 26.28 15.56 -10.26
C GLU A 279 26.90 14.30 -9.59
N ALA A 280 26.11 13.31 -9.20
CA ALA A 280 26.56 12.02 -8.69
C ALA A 280 26.90 11.04 -9.83
N ASN A 281 28.03 10.33 -9.68
CA ASN A 281 28.37 9.19 -10.55
C ASN A 281 27.34 8.08 -10.33
N PHE A 282 26.47 7.83 -11.31
CA PHE A 282 25.49 6.74 -11.24
C PHE A 282 26.02 5.51 -11.96
N VAL A 283 25.67 4.33 -11.46
CA VAL A 283 25.95 3.06 -12.15
C VAL A 283 24.67 2.58 -12.82
N GLU A 284 24.65 2.59 -14.14
CA GLU A 284 23.58 2.01 -14.93
C GLU A 284 23.80 0.50 -15.06
N HIS A 285 22.76 -0.25 -14.71
CA HIS A 285 22.65 -1.68 -14.95
C HIS A 285 21.82 -1.90 -16.22
N ASN A 286 22.50 -2.15 -17.32
CA ASN A 286 21.88 -2.32 -18.63
C ASN A 286 21.71 -3.81 -18.98
N TYR A 287 20.53 -4.17 -19.44
CA TYR A 287 20.17 -5.50 -19.90
C TYR A 287 19.67 -5.42 -21.33
N HIS A 288 20.16 -6.28 -22.22
CA HIS A 288 19.74 -6.28 -23.62
C HIS A 288 19.46 -7.69 -24.14
N ALA A 289 18.35 -7.87 -24.84
CA ALA A 289 17.96 -9.13 -25.45
C ALA A 289 17.26 -8.91 -26.80
N ASP A 290 17.41 -9.92 -27.64
CA ASP A 290 16.68 -10.06 -28.89
C ASP A 290 15.67 -11.20 -28.75
N ILE A 291 14.40 -10.92 -29.04
CA ILE A 291 13.31 -11.91 -29.02
C ILE A 291 12.76 -12.09 -30.42
N TYR A 292 12.65 -13.33 -30.87
CA TYR A 292 12.22 -13.71 -32.21
C TYR A 292 10.82 -14.33 -32.19
N TYR A 293 9.96 -13.88 -33.10
CA TYR A 293 8.55 -14.27 -33.17
C TYR A 293 8.25 -14.91 -34.52
N PRO A 294 8.33 -16.25 -34.63
CA PRO A 294 8.04 -16.95 -35.86
C PRO A 294 6.52 -17.08 -36.04
N VAL A 295 6.02 -16.71 -37.23
CA VAL A 295 4.60 -16.79 -37.61
C VAL A 295 4.49 -17.50 -38.95
N LYS A 296 3.53 -18.41 -39.08
CA LYS A 296 3.39 -19.24 -40.28
C LYS A 296 3.14 -18.39 -41.52
N GLY A 297 4.03 -18.49 -42.52
CA GLY A 297 3.88 -17.83 -43.81
C GLY A 297 4.18 -16.33 -43.81
N GLU A 298 4.69 -15.79 -42.70
CA GLU A 298 5.09 -14.39 -42.55
C GLU A 298 6.62 -14.29 -42.36
N MET A 299 7.17 -13.10 -42.56
CA MET A 299 8.57 -12.81 -42.26
C MET A 299 8.86 -12.93 -40.76
N LEU A 300 10.08 -13.34 -40.39
CA LEU A 300 10.47 -13.40 -38.99
C LEU A 300 10.47 -11.99 -38.37
N VAL A 301 9.80 -11.84 -37.24
CA VAL A 301 9.80 -10.58 -36.48
C VAL A 301 10.79 -10.67 -35.33
N ARG A 302 11.60 -9.62 -35.15
CA ARG A 302 12.54 -9.44 -34.03
C ARG A 302 12.12 -8.24 -33.20
N SER A 303 12.15 -8.41 -31.88
CA SER A 303 12.10 -7.32 -30.90
C SER A 303 13.45 -7.19 -30.21
N ASP A 304 14.15 -6.08 -30.47
CA ASP A 304 15.31 -5.61 -29.70
C ASP A 304 14.80 -4.93 -28.43
N ILE A 305 15.06 -5.51 -27.26
CA ILE A 305 14.62 -4.99 -25.95
C ILE A 305 15.83 -4.61 -25.11
N SER A 306 15.79 -3.43 -24.50
CA SER A 306 16.72 -3.00 -23.47
C SER A 306 16.00 -2.61 -22.18
N LEU A 307 16.60 -2.94 -21.04
CA LEU A 307 16.19 -2.52 -19.71
C LEU A 307 17.37 -1.84 -19.02
N SER A 308 17.19 -0.61 -18.55
CA SER A 308 18.19 0.13 -17.78
C SER A 308 17.66 0.42 -16.38
N LEU A 309 18.42 0.00 -15.38
CA LEU A 309 18.14 0.21 -13.96
C LEU A 309 19.23 1.10 -13.38
N ILE A 310 18.84 2.24 -12.79
CA ILE A 310 19.72 3.06 -11.96
C ILE A 310 19.21 2.97 -10.53
N TYR A 311 20.03 2.41 -9.64
CA TYR A 311 19.70 2.32 -8.22
C TYR A 311 19.98 3.66 -7.53
N GLU A 312 18.98 4.18 -6.82
CA GLU A 312 19.10 5.35 -5.95
C GLU A 312 19.28 4.94 -4.48
N ASP A 313 18.77 3.75 -4.12
CA ASP A 313 19.01 3.04 -2.86
C ASP A 313 19.20 1.53 -3.11
N ASP A 314 19.24 0.72 -2.05
CA ASP A 314 19.50 -0.72 -2.11
C ASP A 314 18.43 -1.52 -2.90
N SER A 315 17.23 -0.97 -3.07
CA SER A 315 16.05 -1.67 -3.61
C SER A 315 15.22 -0.84 -4.57
N SER A 316 15.51 0.43 -4.78
CA SER A 316 14.69 1.33 -5.59
C SER A 316 15.53 2.27 -6.46
N GLY A 317 14.88 2.82 -7.48
CA GLY A 317 15.49 3.85 -8.33
C GLY A 317 14.78 4.03 -9.66
N LYS A 318 15.50 4.54 -10.66
CA LYS A 318 14.97 4.89 -11.97
C LYS A 318 14.99 3.70 -12.93
N PHE A 319 13.90 3.53 -13.67
CA PHE A 319 13.72 2.48 -14.67
C PHE A 319 13.51 3.07 -16.05
N TYR A 320 14.23 2.52 -17.03
CA TYR A 320 14.02 2.81 -18.45
C TYR A 320 13.94 1.51 -19.22
N SER A 321 12.97 1.39 -20.13
CA SER A 321 12.92 0.30 -21.09
C SER A 321 12.68 0.85 -22.48
N ALA A 322 13.33 0.23 -23.46
CA ALA A 322 13.07 0.47 -24.88
C ALA A 322 12.88 -0.87 -25.60
N ALA A 323 11.86 -0.96 -26.43
CA ALA A 323 11.61 -2.08 -27.33
C ALA A 323 11.53 -1.55 -28.76
N CYS A 324 12.19 -2.26 -29.69
CA CYS A 324 12.22 -1.92 -31.10
C CYS A 324 11.86 -3.16 -31.93
N VAL A 325 10.69 -3.13 -32.57
CA VAL A 325 10.17 -4.26 -33.35
C VAL A 325 10.40 -4.03 -34.84
N THR A 326 11.00 -5.03 -35.48
CA THR A 326 11.36 -5.04 -36.91
C THR A 326 11.09 -6.40 -37.52
N ASP A 327 10.74 -6.44 -38.80
CA ASP A 327 10.73 -7.69 -39.56
C ASP A 327 12.08 -7.97 -40.22
N GLU A 328 12.28 -9.21 -40.65
CA GLU A 328 13.45 -9.69 -41.41
C GLU A 328 13.78 -8.82 -42.63
N GLY A 329 12.75 -8.36 -43.34
CA GLY A 329 12.89 -7.56 -44.56
C GLY A 329 13.46 -6.17 -44.30
N CYS A 330 13.25 -5.61 -43.11
CA CYS A 330 13.71 -4.27 -42.72
C CYS A 330 13.27 -3.16 -43.70
N LEU A 331 12.15 -3.36 -44.40
CA LEU A 331 11.64 -2.44 -45.41
C LEU A 331 10.74 -1.35 -44.82
N THR A 332 10.37 -1.47 -43.54
CA THR A 332 9.47 -0.54 -42.84
C THR A 332 10.16 0.17 -41.68
N THR A 333 9.68 1.36 -41.34
CA THR A 333 10.11 2.07 -40.13
C THR A 333 9.86 1.19 -38.90
N PRO A 334 10.86 1.03 -38.00
CA PRO A 334 10.71 0.20 -36.81
C PRO A 334 9.63 0.75 -35.87
N ILE A 335 8.89 -0.15 -35.21
CA ILE A 335 8.00 0.23 -34.12
C ILE A 335 8.85 0.41 -32.87
N LYS A 336 8.97 1.64 -32.35
CA LYS A 336 9.72 1.92 -31.12
C LYS A 336 8.77 2.23 -29.98
N TYR A 337 9.00 1.58 -28.85
CA TYR A 337 8.25 1.79 -27.63
C TYR A 337 9.21 2.05 -26.47
N LYS A 338 8.95 3.11 -25.70
CA LYS A 338 9.76 3.46 -24.53
C LYS A 338 8.89 3.58 -23.30
N VAL A 339 9.41 3.11 -22.18
CA VAL A 339 8.81 3.22 -20.86
C VAL A 339 9.82 3.84 -19.91
N LYS A 340 9.40 4.86 -19.16
CA LYS A 340 10.15 5.42 -18.03
C LYS A 340 9.32 5.25 -16.76
N GLY A 341 9.97 5.05 -15.62
CA GLY A 341 9.31 4.92 -14.33
C GLY A 341 10.28 4.86 -13.17
N HIS A 342 9.73 4.61 -11.98
CA HIS A 342 10.51 4.27 -10.79
C HIS A 342 10.24 2.81 -10.44
N PHE A 343 11.29 2.07 -10.16
CA PHE A 343 11.15 0.68 -9.73
C PHE A 343 11.34 0.54 -8.22
N THR A 344 10.66 -0.46 -7.66
CA THR A 344 10.98 -1.03 -6.35
C THR A 344 11.18 -2.53 -6.53
N GLN A 345 12.32 -3.02 -6.04
CA GLN A 345 12.75 -4.40 -6.11
C GLN A 345 12.34 -5.13 -4.83
N TYR A 346 11.65 -6.24 -5.01
CA TYR A 346 11.25 -7.18 -3.97
C TYR A 346 11.91 -8.53 -4.24
N ARG A 347 12.06 -9.35 -3.20
CA ARG A 347 12.50 -10.74 -3.32
C ARG A 347 11.37 -11.66 -2.96
N GLU A 348 10.93 -12.46 -3.93
CA GLU A 348 9.81 -13.37 -3.81
C GLU A 348 10.20 -14.77 -4.30
N LYS A 349 9.26 -15.70 -4.18
CA LYS A 349 9.40 -17.05 -4.73
C LYS A 349 8.31 -17.33 -5.74
N ILE A 350 8.71 -17.95 -6.85
CA ILE A 350 7.78 -18.60 -7.78
C ILE A 350 8.09 -20.09 -7.70
N GLY A 351 7.25 -20.85 -7.00
CA GLY A 351 7.57 -22.23 -6.60
C GLY A 351 8.89 -22.31 -5.82
N GLU A 352 9.85 -23.09 -6.33
CA GLU A 352 11.19 -23.23 -5.72
C GLU A 352 12.21 -22.19 -6.23
N LEU A 353 11.84 -21.34 -7.19
CA LEU A 353 12.73 -20.33 -7.76
C LEU A 353 12.71 -19.06 -6.89
N ASP A 354 13.89 -18.62 -6.44
CA ASP A 354 14.07 -17.27 -5.90
C ASP A 354 14.05 -16.25 -7.05
N VAL A 355 13.15 -15.28 -6.97
CA VAL A 355 12.89 -14.32 -8.05
C VAL A 355 12.96 -12.91 -7.50
N ASP A 356 13.73 -12.04 -8.17
CA ASP A 356 13.64 -10.61 -7.90
C ASP A 356 12.48 -10.03 -8.72
N VAL A 357 11.53 -9.37 -8.04
CA VAL A 357 10.35 -8.76 -8.65
C VAL A 357 10.52 -7.25 -8.66
N PHE A 358 10.46 -6.65 -9.84
CA PHE A 358 10.58 -5.21 -10.02
C PHE A 358 9.20 -4.65 -10.34
N GLN A 359 8.58 -4.00 -9.35
CA GLN A 359 7.36 -3.22 -9.57
C GLN A 359 7.78 -1.85 -10.12
N VAL A 360 7.35 -1.53 -11.33
CA VAL A 360 7.66 -0.27 -12.00
C VAL A 360 6.42 0.60 -12.04
N LYS A 361 6.44 1.69 -11.27
CA LYS A 361 5.45 2.76 -11.34
C LYS A 361 5.78 3.63 -12.54
N VAL A 362 5.00 3.47 -13.60
CA VAL A 362 5.26 4.10 -14.90
C VAL A 362 4.97 5.60 -14.84
N THR A 363 5.95 6.41 -15.23
CA THR A 363 5.82 7.87 -15.31
C THR A 363 5.58 8.34 -16.74
N GLN A 364 6.11 7.61 -17.73
CA GLN A 364 5.97 7.95 -19.14
C GLN A 364 5.97 6.70 -20.02
N LYS A 365 5.04 6.64 -20.97
CA LYS A 365 5.03 5.70 -22.10
C LYS A 365 5.11 6.50 -23.39
N GLN A 366 5.90 6.02 -24.36
CA GLN A 366 6.04 6.68 -25.65
C GLN A 366 6.11 5.65 -26.77
N LEU A 367 5.10 5.61 -27.62
CA LEU A 367 5.10 4.88 -28.89
C LEU A 367 5.47 5.82 -30.04
N PHE A 368 6.55 5.50 -30.74
CA PHE A 368 6.87 6.17 -32.00
C PHE A 368 6.09 5.47 -33.11
N LYS A 369 5.12 6.18 -33.68
CA LYS A 369 4.29 5.66 -34.76
C LYS A 369 5.18 5.47 -36.01
N PRO A 370 5.27 4.25 -36.55
CA PRO A 370 5.96 4.01 -37.80
C PRO A 370 5.14 4.53 -38.99
N ASP A 371 5.81 4.93 -40.07
CA ASP A 371 5.14 5.40 -41.30
C ASP A 371 4.40 4.27 -42.02
N LYS A 372 4.96 3.05 -41.94
CA LYS A 372 4.41 1.83 -42.53
C LYS A 372 4.67 0.67 -41.57
N VAL A 373 3.70 -0.25 -41.46
CA VAL A 373 3.82 -1.49 -40.69
C VAL A 373 3.56 -2.65 -41.64
N SER A 374 4.40 -3.68 -41.61
CA SER A 374 4.19 -4.90 -42.37
C SER A 374 3.03 -5.74 -41.80
N SER A 375 2.52 -6.70 -42.58
CA SER A 375 1.52 -7.67 -42.11
C SER A 375 2.01 -8.39 -40.84
N ALA A 376 3.25 -8.88 -40.88
CA ALA A 376 3.91 -9.58 -39.79
C ALA A 376 4.03 -8.74 -38.51
N ALA A 377 4.34 -7.44 -38.63
CA ALA A 377 4.54 -6.54 -37.49
C ALA A 377 3.25 -5.93 -36.92
N MET A 378 2.13 -6.01 -37.67
CA MET A 378 0.85 -5.38 -37.29
C MET A 378 0.28 -5.85 -35.94
N PRO A 379 0.30 -7.15 -35.58
CA PRO A 379 -0.16 -7.61 -34.27
C PRO A 379 0.61 -6.95 -33.12
N PHE A 380 1.94 -6.85 -33.25
CA PHE A 380 2.82 -6.23 -32.26
C PHE A 380 2.54 -4.74 -32.10
N TYR A 381 2.33 -4.02 -33.22
CA TYR A 381 1.96 -2.61 -33.16
C TYR A 381 0.65 -2.38 -32.40
N ARG A 382 -0.37 -3.23 -32.63
CA ARG A 382 -1.67 -3.13 -31.95
C ARG A 382 -1.53 -3.39 -30.45
N GLU A 383 -0.76 -4.40 -30.07
CA GLU A 383 -0.54 -4.76 -28.66
C GLU A 383 0.19 -3.65 -27.92
N ILE A 384 1.28 -3.13 -28.50
CA ILE A 384 2.05 -2.01 -27.92
C ILE A 384 1.17 -0.76 -27.80
N ARG A 385 0.35 -0.46 -28.80
CA ARG A 385 -0.58 0.67 -28.76
C ARG A 385 -1.61 0.53 -27.65
N LYS A 386 -2.09 -0.69 -27.37
CA LYS A 386 -2.98 -0.96 -26.24
C LYS A 386 -2.26 -0.71 -24.91
N HIS A 387 -1.04 -1.22 -24.75
CA HIS A 387 -0.23 -1.01 -23.53
C HIS A 387 0.16 0.45 -23.28
N GLU A 388 0.32 1.26 -24.33
CA GLU A 388 0.59 2.70 -24.20
C GLU A 388 -0.59 3.44 -23.53
N ILE A 389 -1.83 3.00 -23.78
CA ILE A 389 -3.05 3.67 -23.32
C ILE A 389 -3.43 3.25 -21.90
N ILE A 390 -3.14 2.00 -21.52
CA ILE A 390 -3.52 1.46 -20.21
C ILE A 390 -2.56 1.99 -19.14
N GLU A 391 -3.10 2.61 -18.09
CA GLU A 391 -2.35 3.00 -16.90
C GLU A 391 -2.35 1.85 -15.90
N GLU A 392 -1.19 1.21 -15.74
CA GLU A 392 -0.99 0.11 -14.80
C GLU A 392 0.48 0.04 -14.39
N ASP A 393 0.72 -0.47 -13.18
CA ASP A 393 2.06 -0.84 -12.74
C ASP A 393 2.55 -2.04 -13.56
N LEU A 394 3.83 -1.98 -13.97
CA LEU A 394 4.46 -3.07 -14.71
C LEU A 394 5.30 -3.91 -13.76
N TYR A 395 5.22 -5.24 -13.91
CA TYR A 395 5.98 -6.18 -13.08
C TYR A 395 6.97 -6.94 -13.95
N PHE A 396 8.26 -6.79 -13.64
CA PHE A 396 9.34 -7.51 -14.30
C PHE A 396 9.91 -8.53 -13.32
N TYR A 397 10.20 -9.75 -13.80
CA TYR A 397 10.67 -10.84 -12.94
C TYR A 397 12.04 -11.28 -13.39
N ARG A 398 13.06 -11.12 -12.54
CA ARG A 398 14.40 -11.65 -12.81
C ARG A 398 14.54 -13.01 -12.15
N LEU A 399 14.59 -14.06 -12.98
CA LEU A 399 14.63 -15.46 -12.57
C LEU A 399 16.06 -15.96 -12.31
N TYR A 400 17.03 -15.34 -12.99
CA TYR A 400 18.43 -15.73 -12.93
C TYR A 400 19.31 -14.52 -13.21
N LYS A 401 20.49 -14.48 -12.61
CA LYS A 401 21.52 -13.47 -12.88
C LYS A 401 22.91 -14.04 -12.60
N ASP A 402 23.83 -13.86 -13.54
CA ASP A 402 25.26 -14.06 -13.35
C ASP A 402 26.03 -12.75 -13.63
N LYS A 403 27.32 -12.85 -13.93
CA LYS A 403 28.17 -11.68 -14.19
C LYS A 403 27.93 -11.03 -15.56
N GLU A 404 27.44 -11.80 -16.54
CA GLU A 404 27.37 -11.40 -17.95
C GLU A 404 25.93 -11.43 -18.49
N THR A 405 25.01 -12.08 -17.78
CA THR A 405 23.65 -12.31 -18.25
C THR A 405 22.62 -12.37 -17.13
N ALA A 406 21.35 -12.29 -17.51
CA ALA A 406 20.20 -12.52 -16.65
C ALA A 406 19.01 -13.07 -17.44
N VAL A 407 18.12 -13.81 -16.78
CA VAL A 407 16.85 -14.24 -17.36
C VAL A 407 15.74 -13.41 -16.77
N TRP A 408 14.92 -12.83 -17.64
CA TRP A 408 13.81 -11.98 -17.27
C TRP A 408 12.51 -12.47 -17.90
N ILE A 409 11.40 -12.35 -17.15
CA ILE A 409 10.07 -12.26 -17.72
C ILE A 409 9.72 -10.78 -17.81
N VAL A 410 9.44 -10.32 -19.02
CA VAL A 410 9.08 -8.92 -19.31
C VAL A 410 7.62 -8.82 -19.74
N PRO A 411 6.85 -7.84 -19.23
CA PRO A 411 5.46 -7.61 -19.62
C PRO A 411 5.40 -6.76 -20.92
N LEU A 412 6.18 -7.15 -21.93
CA LEU A 412 6.27 -6.47 -23.22
C LEU A 412 5.94 -7.49 -24.30
N LEU A 413 4.82 -7.27 -25.02
CA LEU A 413 4.27 -8.22 -26.01
C LEU A 413 3.88 -9.55 -25.35
N GLY A 414 3.09 -9.47 -24.27
CA GLY A 414 2.79 -10.59 -23.36
C GLY A 414 3.80 -10.68 -22.22
N ASN A 415 3.77 -11.79 -21.47
CA ASN A 415 4.74 -12.09 -20.43
C ASN A 415 5.81 -13.06 -20.94
N THR A 416 6.72 -12.56 -21.78
CA THR A 416 7.73 -13.40 -22.44
C THR A 416 8.97 -13.56 -21.57
N VAL A 417 9.47 -14.80 -21.46
CA VAL A 417 10.80 -15.07 -20.90
C VAL A 417 11.86 -14.86 -21.96
N ALA A 418 12.94 -14.17 -21.60
CA ALA A 418 14.11 -13.99 -22.45
C ALA A 418 15.39 -13.94 -21.61
N TRP A 419 16.48 -14.40 -22.22
CA TRP A 419 17.83 -14.30 -21.72
C TRP A 419 18.44 -12.98 -22.23
N TYR A 420 18.95 -12.18 -21.30
CA TYR A 420 19.52 -10.87 -21.54
C TYR A 420 21.03 -10.91 -21.31
N LYS A 421 21.78 -10.23 -22.16
CA LYS A 421 23.14 -9.80 -21.84
C LYS A 421 23.08 -8.69 -20.80
N TYR A 422 24.06 -8.65 -19.91
CA TYR A 422 24.15 -7.71 -18.82
C TYR A 422 25.47 -6.95 -18.87
N ASP A 423 25.37 -5.63 -18.86
CA ASP A 423 26.51 -4.71 -18.83
C ASP A 423 26.32 -3.69 -17.70
N LYS A 424 27.42 -3.27 -17.08
CA LYS A 424 27.44 -2.12 -16.16
C LYS A 424 28.12 -0.94 -16.84
N VAL A 425 27.48 0.22 -16.81
CA VAL A 425 28.02 1.47 -17.35
C VAL A 425 28.04 2.50 -16.24
N ASN A 426 29.22 3.10 -16.00
CA ASN A 426 29.31 4.27 -15.12
C ASN A 426 28.94 5.49 -15.97
N ILE A 427 27.96 6.25 -15.52
CA ILE A 427 27.47 7.46 -16.19
C ILE A 427 27.79 8.69 -15.35
#